data_AF-A0A2V7D8A0-F1
#
_entry.id   AF-A0A2V7D8A0-F1
#
_cell.length_a   1.000
_cell.length_b   1.000
_cell.length_c   1.000
_cell.angle_alpha   90.00
_cell.angle_beta   90.00
_cell.angle_gamma   90.00
#
_symmetry.space_group_name_H-M   'P 1'
#
loop_
_entity.id
_entity.type
_entity.pdbx_description
1 polymer ?
#
loop_
_entity_poly.entity_id
_entity_poly.type
_entity_poly.pdbx_seq_one_letter_code
_entity_poly.pdbx_strand_id
1 'polypeptide(L)'
;MSTALWLLALQGAIGGFDTLYYHEWRARLPARGAIAAPELKLHAARDFLYALLFGTLPWVAWHGLWAAVLVFILVAEIVLTMADFVTEVAVRRSLGDVYAGERVTHATMGIVYGAMSAALVPALSTWWQQPTALRLAPVAIPATLRWVLVVMAAGVLVSGARDLYAATRWPSGGWPWTTGRAM
;
A
#
# COMPACT_ATOMS: atom_id res chain seq x y z
N MET A 1 14.48 8.96 -10.22
CA MET A 1 14.58 7.69 -9.48
C MET A 1 14.91 7.87 -7.99
N SER A 2 16.06 8.44 -7.61
CA SER A 2 16.41 8.63 -6.17
C SER A 2 15.32 9.38 -5.39
N THR A 3 14.85 10.53 -5.91
CA THR A 3 13.74 11.29 -5.31
C THR A 3 12.47 10.46 -5.16
N ALA A 4 12.11 9.66 -6.18
CA ALA A 4 10.94 8.79 -6.12
C ALA A 4 11.06 7.73 -5.01
N LEU A 5 12.24 7.16 -4.79
CA LEU A 5 12.46 6.17 -3.74
C LEU A 5 12.39 6.79 -2.33
N TRP A 6 12.83 8.03 -2.16
CA TRP A 6 12.63 8.77 -0.91
C TRP A 6 11.16 9.09 -0.65
N LEU A 7 10.44 9.54 -1.67
CA LEU A 7 8.99 9.77 -1.58
C LEU A 7 8.23 8.47 -1.33
N LEU A 8 8.66 7.36 -1.92
CA LEU A 8 8.10 6.03 -1.68
C LEU A 8 8.34 5.59 -0.23
N ALA A 9 9.53 5.82 0.33
CA ALA A 9 9.79 5.54 1.74
C ALA A 9 8.94 6.42 2.67
N LEU A 10 8.78 7.71 2.35
CA LEU A 10 7.87 8.59 3.09
C LEU A 10 6.42 8.10 3.02
N GLN A 11 5.96 7.72 1.83
CA GLN A 11 4.65 7.10 1.61
C GLN A 11 4.48 5.85 2.49
N GLY A 12 5.47 4.97 2.51
CA GLY A 12 5.47 3.77 3.35
C GLY A 12 5.43 4.07 4.85
N ALA A 13 6.10 5.13 5.31
CA ALA A 13 6.04 5.54 6.70
C ALA A 13 4.64 6.06 7.10
N ILE A 14 4.02 6.88 6.25
CA ILE A 14 2.67 7.41 6.48
C ILE A 14 1.64 6.29 6.41
N GLY A 15 1.72 5.42 5.41
CA GLY A 15 0.83 4.25 5.27
C GLY A 15 1.00 3.24 6.41
N GLY A 16 2.24 3.03 6.87
CA GLY A 16 2.50 2.22 8.07
C GLY A 16 1.88 2.81 9.33
N PHE A 17 1.94 4.13 9.50
CA PHE A 17 1.23 4.81 10.59
C PHE A 17 -0.29 4.61 10.47
N ASP A 18 -0.88 4.82 9.29
CA ASP A 18 -2.30 4.60 9.05
C ASP A 18 -2.73 3.17 9.40
N THR A 19 -1.95 2.19 8.93
CA THR A 19 -2.18 0.76 9.17
C THR A 19 -2.09 0.40 10.66
N LEU A 20 -1.05 0.85 11.35
CA LEU A 20 -0.85 0.49 12.76
C LEU A 20 -1.80 1.25 13.69
N TYR A 21 -2.01 2.54 13.43
CA TYR A 21 -2.75 3.42 14.31
C TYR A 21 -4.25 3.39 14.02
N TYR A 22 -4.68 3.74 12.81
CA TYR A 22 -6.10 3.85 12.48
C TYR A 22 -6.72 2.47 12.22
N HIS A 23 -6.11 1.69 11.35
CA HIS A 23 -6.64 0.39 10.92
C HIS A 23 -6.61 -0.67 12.05
N GLU A 24 -5.44 -0.96 12.61
CA GLU A 24 -5.28 -1.98 13.65
C GLU A 24 -5.78 -1.50 15.01
N TRP A 25 -5.23 -0.41 15.54
CA TRP A 25 -5.48 -0.03 16.94
C TRP A 25 -6.84 0.65 17.17
N ARG A 26 -7.15 1.69 16.39
CA ARG A 26 -8.38 2.50 16.58
C ARG A 26 -9.62 1.82 16.06
N ALA A 27 -9.58 1.33 14.82
CA ALA A 27 -10.72 0.71 14.16
C ALA A 27 -10.87 -0.77 14.53
N ARG A 28 -9.74 -1.45 14.76
CA ARG A 28 -9.68 -2.92 14.97
C ARG A 28 -10.34 -3.65 13.81
N LEU A 29 -10.10 -3.16 12.60
CA LEU A 29 -10.74 -3.61 11.37
C LEU A 29 -10.74 -5.13 11.20
N PRO A 30 -9.61 -5.84 11.41
CA PRO A 30 -9.57 -7.30 11.29
C PRO A 30 -10.60 -8.04 12.17
N ALA A 31 -11.03 -7.44 13.28
CA ALA A 31 -12.02 -8.04 14.19
C ALA A 31 -13.48 -7.61 13.92
N ARG A 32 -13.74 -6.81 12.87
CA ARG A 32 -15.09 -6.36 12.49
C ARG A 32 -15.83 -7.35 11.58
N GLY A 33 -15.22 -8.48 11.24
CA GLY A 33 -15.87 -9.60 10.55
C GLY A 33 -16.40 -9.20 9.17
N ALA A 34 -17.62 -9.65 8.84
CA ALA A 34 -18.19 -9.49 7.51
C ALA A 34 -18.39 -8.03 7.07
N ILE A 35 -18.56 -7.11 8.02
CA ILE A 35 -18.77 -5.69 7.74
C ILE A 35 -17.51 -5.09 7.10
N ALA A 36 -16.32 -5.43 7.63
CA ALA A 36 -15.03 -4.91 7.16
C ALA A 36 -14.41 -5.72 6.00
N ALA A 37 -14.93 -6.91 5.68
CA ALA A 37 -14.33 -7.78 4.68
C ALA A 37 -14.14 -7.14 3.28
N PRO A 38 -15.03 -6.27 2.76
CA PRO A 38 -14.79 -5.57 1.50
C PRO A 38 -13.59 -4.61 1.56
N GLU A 39 -13.49 -3.84 2.65
CA GLU A 39 -12.39 -2.89 2.90
C GLU A 39 -11.05 -3.63 3.06
N LEU A 40 -11.01 -4.68 3.88
CA LEU A 40 -9.83 -5.53 4.07
C LEU A 40 -9.31 -6.16 2.76
N LYS A 41 -10.20 -6.50 1.81
CA LYS A 41 -9.76 -7.02 0.50
C LYS A 41 -9.08 -5.94 -0.35
N LEU A 42 -9.56 -4.70 -0.27
CA LEU A 42 -8.93 -3.57 -0.96
C LEU A 42 -7.57 -3.26 -0.34
N HIS A 43 -7.50 -3.22 1.00
CA HIS A 43 -6.23 -3.04 1.72
C HIS A 43 -5.22 -4.13 1.35
N ALA A 44 -5.61 -5.41 1.40
CA ALA A 44 -4.74 -6.51 1.00
C ALA A 44 -4.23 -6.37 -0.44
N ALA A 45 -5.11 -5.99 -1.38
CA ALA A 45 -4.71 -5.77 -2.77
C ALA A 45 -3.69 -4.64 -2.90
N ARG A 46 -3.94 -3.49 -2.23
CA ARG A 46 -3.02 -2.35 -2.21
C ARG A 46 -1.67 -2.72 -1.58
N ASP A 47 -1.70 -3.42 -0.45
CA ASP A 47 -0.51 -3.90 0.26
C ASP A 47 0.37 -4.80 -0.61
N PHE A 48 -0.21 -5.69 -1.42
CA PHE A 48 0.56 -6.52 -2.35
C PHE A 48 1.18 -5.71 -3.50
N LEU A 49 0.49 -4.67 -4.00
CA LEU A 49 1.08 -3.75 -4.98
C LEU A 49 2.26 -2.99 -4.35
N TYR A 50 2.11 -2.45 -3.14
CA TYR A 50 3.19 -1.77 -2.44
C TYR A 50 4.35 -2.71 -2.11
N ALA A 51 4.10 -3.97 -1.70
CA ALA A 51 5.15 -4.96 -1.48
C ALA A 51 6.02 -5.14 -2.73
N LEU A 52 5.39 -5.20 -3.91
CA LEU A 52 6.07 -5.28 -5.19
C LEU A 52 6.86 -4.00 -5.48
N LEU A 53 6.27 -2.81 -5.29
CA LEU A 53 6.93 -1.52 -5.53
C LEU A 53 8.16 -1.33 -4.62
N PHE A 54 8.00 -1.53 -3.31
CA PHE A 54 9.09 -1.45 -2.33
C PHE A 54 10.18 -2.49 -2.61
N GLY A 55 9.78 -3.72 -2.94
CA GLY A 55 10.69 -4.85 -3.14
C GLY A 55 11.46 -4.80 -4.46
N THR A 56 10.99 -4.08 -5.48
CA THR A 56 11.60 -4.12 -6.82
C THR A 56 12.19 -2.79 -7.29
N LEU A 57 11.55 -1.64 -7.06
CA LEU A 57 12.03 -0.35 -7.57
C LEU A 57 13.48 0.02 -7.16
N PRO A 58 13.98 -0.31 -5.95
CA PRO A 58 15.38 -0.02 -5.63
C PRO A 58 16.40 -0.96 -6.30
N TRP A 59 15.96 -2.06 -6.91
CA TRP A 59 16.82 -3.15 -7.39
C TRP A 59 16.71 -3.43 -8.89
N VAL A 60 15.53 -3.28 -9.47
CA VAL A 60 15.19 -3.77 -10.80
C VAL A 60 14.81 -2.62 -11.73
N ALA A 61 15.41 -2.61 -12.91
CA ALA A 61 14.96 -1.77 -14.02
C ALA A 61 13.91 -2.52 -14.86
N TRP A 62 12.75 -1.88 -15.06
CA TRP A 62 11.59 -2.45 -15.73
C TRP A 62 11.56 -2.06 -17.21
N HIS A 63 12.41 -2.66 -18.05
CA HIS A 63 12.60 -2.24 -19.45
C HIS A 63 11.48 -2.71 -20.39
N GLY A 64 11.20 -1.91 -21.42
CA GLY A 64 10.24 -2.22 -22.49
C GLY A 64 8.82 -2.43 -21.97
N LEU A 65 8.18 -3.55 -22.34
CA LEU A 65 6.81 -3.87 -21.90
C LEU A 65 6.66 -3.94 -20.37
N TRP A 66 7.74 -4.24 -19.63
CA TRP A 66 7.69 -4.22 -18.17
C TRP A 66 7.48 -2.80 -17.62
N ALA A 67 7.94 -1.75 -18.30
CA ALA A 67 7.62 -0.37 -17.90
C ALA A 67 6.11 -0.12 -17.96
N ALA A 68 5.42 -0.65 -18.99
CA ALA A 68 3.98 -0.55 -19.11
C ALA A 68 3.24 -1.33 -18.00
N VAL A 69 3.74 -2.51 -17.62
CA VAL A 69 3.22 -3.27 -16.47
C VAL A 69 3.38 -2.48 -15.18
N LEU A 70 4.52 -1.83 -14.97
CA LEU A 70 4.74 -0.96 -13.79
C LEU A 70 3.78 0.23 -13.80
N VAL A 71 3.55 0.88 -14.94
CA VAL A 71 2.51 1.93 -15.07
C VAL A 71 1.13 1.38 -14.72
N PHE A 72 0.77 0.20 -15.21
CA PHE A 72 -0.48 -0.44 -14.87
C PHE A 72 -0.62 -0.69 -13.36
N ILE A 73 0.44 -1.16 -12.69
CA ILE A 73 0.46 -1.32 -11.22
C ILE A 73 0.22 0.02 -10.51
N LEU A 74 0.89 1.09 -10.95
CA LEU A 74 0.73 2.42 -10.35
C LEU A 74 -0.70 2.96 -10.53
N VAL A 75 -1.30 2.75 -11.70
CA VAL A 75 -2.69 3.14 -11.98
C VAL A 75 -3.68 2.27 -11.21
N ALA A 76 -3.43 0.97 -11.10
CA ALA A 76 -4.26 0.06 -10.32
C ALA A 76 -4.28 0.45 -8.84
N GLU A 77 -3.15 0.86 -8.27
CA GLU A 77 -3.09 1.39 -6.90
C GLU A 77 -3.99 2.63 -6.74
N ILE A 78 -3.96 3.56 -7.70
CA ILE A 78 -4.81 4.77 -7.67
C ILE A 78 -6.30 4.38 -7.70
N VAL A 79 -6.68 3.47 -8.60
CA VAL A 79 -8.07 3.00 -8.72
C VAL A 79 -8.53 2.28 -7.45
N LEU A 80 -7.67 1.43 -6.86
CA LEU A 80 -7.97 0.76 -5.60
C LEU A 80 -8.11 1.76 -4.45
N THR A 81 -7.25 2.77 -4.37
CA THR A 81 -7.36 3.85 -3.37
C THR A 81 -8.66 4.65 -3.53
N MET A 82 -9.09 4.94 -4.76
CA MET A 82 -10.38 5.58 -4.99
C MET A 82 -11.56 4.67 -4.60
N ALA A 83 -11.49 3.39 -4.93
CA ALA A 83 -12.50 2.41 -4.53
C ALA A 83 -12.57 2.25 -3.01
N ASP A 84 -11.44 2.39 -2.33
CA ASP A 84 -11.33 2.37 -0.88
C ASP A 84 -12.11 3.51 -0.25
N PHE A 85 -11.88 4.76 -0.69
CA PHE A 85 -12.65 5.92 -0.19
C PHE A 85 -14.17 5.74 -0.34
N VAL A 86 -14.62 5.14 -1.44
CA VAL A 86 -16.05 4.86 -1.65
C VAL A 86 -16.53 3.73 -0.71
N THR A 87 -15.72 2.69 -0.55
CA THR A 87 -16.04 1.52 0.27
C THR A 87 -16.07 1.87 1.76
N GLU A 88 -15.11 2.65 2.24
CA GLU A 88 -15.04 3.14 3.62
C GLU A 88 -16.30 3.93 4.00
N VAL A 89 -16.79 4.81 3.11
CA VAL A 89 -18.04 5.55 3.36
C VAL A 89 -19.21 4.60 3.59
N ALA A 90 -19.30 3.50 2.84
CA ALA A 90 -20.36 2.53 3.00
C ALA A 90 -20.17 1.66 4.26
N VAL A 91 -18.95 1.15 4.49
CA VAL A 91 -18.61 0.21 5.56
C VAL A 91 -18.57 0.91 6.92
N ARG A 92 -17.86 2.03 7.02
CA ARG A 92 -17.60 2.75 8.28
C ARG A 92 -18.77 3.57 8.78
N ARG A 93 -19.78 3.83 7.96
CA ARG A 93 -21.04 4.49 8.40
C ARG A 93 -21.67 3.79 9.60
N SER A 94 -21.58 2.46 9.65
CA SER A 94 -22.10 1.65 10.77
C SER A 94 -21.14 1.54 11.97
N LEU A 95 -19.89 1.99 11.82
CA LEU A 95 -18.79 1.82 12.78
C LEU A 95 -18.33 3.14 13.44
N GLY A 96 -19.01 4.26 13.15
CA GLY A 96 -18.67 5.58 13.69
C GLY A 96 -17.95 6.53 12.73
N ASP A 97 -17.96 6.19 11.42
CA ASP A 97 -17.28 6.91 10.34
C ASP A 97 -15.73 6.87 10.41
N VAL A 98 -15.07 7.29 9.33
CA VAL A 98 -13.60 7.43 9.25
C VAL A 98 -13.14 8.56 10.17
N TYR A 99 -12.02 8.38 10.87
CA TYR A 99 -11.53 9.42 11.77
C TYR A 99 -11.08 10.67 10.99
N ALA A 100 -11.28 11.87 11.56
CA ALA A 100 -10.87 13.10 10.88
C ALA A 100 -9.35 13.12 10.54
N GLY A 101 -8.51 12.60 11.43
CA GLY A 101 -7.07 12.50 11.18
C GLY A 101 -6.68 11.42 10.16
N GLU A 102 -7.47 10.34 10.04
CA GLU A 102 -7.31 9.30 9.01
C GLU A 102 -7.54 9.90 7.62
N ARG A 103 -8.60 10.70 7.46
CA ARG A 103 -8.85 11.47 6.22
C ARG A 103 -7.70 12.40 5.84
N VAL A 104 -7.13 13.13 6.80
CA VAL A 104 -5.97 14.00 6.55
C VAL A 104 -4.74 13.17 6.17
N THR A 105 -4.55 12.02 6.81
CA THR A 105 -3.47 11.07 6.50
C THR A 105 -3.60 10.55 5.07
N HIS A 106 -4.81 10.15 4.65
CA HIS A 106 -5.10 9.71 3.29
C HIS A 106 -4.88 10.80 2.25
N ALA A 107 -5.35 12.02 2.50
CA ALA A 107 -5.10 13.15 1.61
C ALA A 107 -3.60 13.43 1.43
N THR A 108 -2.84 13.36 2.53
CA THR A 108 -1.39 13.52 2.51
C THR A 108 -0.72 12.41 1.69
N MET A 109 -1.13 11.15 1.87
CA MET A 109 -0.66 10.02 1.08
C MET A 109 -0.94 10.20 -0.41
N GLY A 110 -2.13 10.71 -0.79
CA GLY A 110 -2.45 11.00 -2.18
C GLY A 110 -1.50 12.02 -2.82
N ILE A 111 -1.15 13.08 -2.08
CA ILE A 111 -0.20 14.11 -2.53
C ILE A 111 1.21 13.52 -2.68
N VAL A 112 1.69 12.80 -1.68
CA VAL A 112 3.04 12.19 -1.69
C VAL A 112 3.15 11.14 -2.80
N TYR A 113 2.12 10.31 -3.00
CA TYR A 113 2.06 9.34 -4.08
C TYR A 113 2.07 9.99 -5.47
N GLY A 114 1.32 11.09 -5.64
CA GLY A 114 1.34 11.87 -6.87
C GLY A 114 2.73 12.43 -7.18
N ALA A 115 3.40 13.00 -6.17
CA ALA A 115 4.77 13.49 -6.31
C ALA A 115 5.77 12.36 -6.61
N MET A 116 5.63 11.21 -5.95
CA MET A 116 6.44 10.02 -6.18
C MET A 116 6.30 9.54 -7.63
N SER A 117 5.06 9.43 -8.11
CA SER A 117 4.73 9.02 -9.48
C SER A 117 5.32 9.99 -10.51
N ALA A 118 5.18 11.30 -10.30
CA ALA A 118 5.80 12.31 -11.16
C ALA A 118 7.33 12.18 -11.20
N ALA A 119 7.97 11.90 -10.07
CA ALA A 119 9.42 11.68 -9.99
C ALA A 119 9.89 10.35 -10.62
N LEU A 120 8.98 9.40 -10.88
CA LEU A 120 9.26 8.17 -11.63
C LEU A 120 9.17 8.35 -13.15
N VAL A 121 8.38 9.31 -13.66
CA VAL A 121 8.13 9.50 -15.10
C VAL A 121 9.42 9.52 -15.95
N PRO A 122 10.51 10.23 -15.58
CA PRO A 122 11.74 10.21 -16.37
C PRO A 122 12.39 8.83 -16.48
N ALA A 123 12.33 8.02 -15.41
CA ALA A 123 12.85 6.66 -15.41
C ALA A 123 11.99 5.74 -16.28
N LEU A 124 10.65 5.85 -16.17
CA LEU A 124 9.70 5.12 -17.00
C LEU A 124 9.88 5.42 -18.50
N SER A 125 10.06 6.70 -18.86
CA SER A 125 10.33 7.11 -20.24
C SER A 125 11.62 6.51 -20.77
N THR A 126 12.68 6.50 -19.95
CA THR A 126 13.97 5.89 -20.30
C THR A 126 13.83 4.38 -20.47
N TRP A 127 13.17 3.70 -19.53
CA TRP A 127 13.00 2.24 -19.55
C TRP A 127 12.10 1.76 -20.68
N TRP A 128 11.10 2.54 -21.07
CA TRP A 128 10.22 2.23 -22.21
C TRP A 128 11.00 2.10 -23.52
N GLN A 129 12.06 2.88 -23.70
CA GLN A 129 12.90 2.87 -24.91
C GLN A 129 13.91 1.70 -24.95
N GLN A 130 13.96 0.89 -23.89
CA GLN A 130 14.89 -0.24 -23.79
C GLN A 130 14.23 -1.55 -24.27
N PRO A 131 15.01 -2.54 -24.74
CA PRO A 131 14.49 -3.88 -25.02
C PRO A 131 13.80 -4.50 -23.79
N THR A 132 12.66 -5.17 -23.98
CA THR A 132 11.87 -5.77 -22.91
C THR A 132 12.68 -6.74 -22.06
N ALA A 133 12.95 -6.37 -20.81
CA ALA A 133 13.65 -7.18 -19.84
C ALA A 133 13.44 -6.65 -18.42
N LEU A 134 13.46 -7.54 -17.42
CA LEU A 134 13.72 -7.14 -16.04
C LEU A 134 15.22 -7.28 -15.80
N ARG A 135 15.90 -6.18 -15.46
CA ARG A 135 17.35 -6.18 -15.21
C ARG A 135 17.64 -5.83 -13.76
N LEU A 136 18.47 -6.64 -13.10
CA LEU A 136 19.04 -6.26 -11.81
C LEU A 136 19.97 -5.07 -12.02
N ALA A 137 19.51 -3.89 -11.62
CA ALA A 137 20.18 -2.62 -11.78
C ALA A 137 19.92 -1.77 -10.52
N PRO A 138 20.62 -2.04 -9.41
CA PRO A 138 20.38 -1.35 -8.15
C PRO A 138 20.57 0.16 -8.28
N VAL A 139 19.59 0.92 -7.81
CA VAL A 139 19.63 2.39 -7.88
C VAL A 139 20.69 2.92 -6.90
N ALA A 140 21.43 3.95 -7.31
CA ALA A 140 22.40 4.65 -6.45
C ALA A 140 21.67 5.46 -5.36
N ILE A 141 21.40 4.81 -4.23
CA ILE A 141 20.79 5.37 -3.02
C ILE A 141 21.57 4.91 -1.77
N PRO A 142 21.44 5.60 -0.63
CA PRO A 142 22.04 5.13 0.63
C PRO A 142 21.59 3.71 0.98
N ALA A 143 22.51 2.89 1.48
CA ALA A 143 22.21 1.51 1.87
C ALA A 143 21.11 1.43 2.94
N THR A 144 21.06 2.42 3.84
CA THR A 144 20.00 2.57 4.86
C THR A 144 18.62 2.68 4.23
N LEU A 145 18.42 3.58 3.27
CA LEU A 145 17.15 3.71 2.55
C LEU A 145 16.78 2.40 1.84
N ARG A 146 17.77 1.75 1.20
CA ARG A 146 17.53 0.48 0.50
C ARG A 146 16.99 -0.60 1.45
N TRP A 147 17.58 -0.74 2.64
CA TRP A 147 17.10 -1.69 3.65
C TRP A 147 15.78 -1.29 4.27
N VAL A 148 15.52 0.00 4.48
CA VAL A 148 14.21 0.50 4.92
C VAL A 148 13.11 0.07 3.94
N LEU A 149 13.35 0.20 2.62
CA LEU A 149 12.39 -0.24 1.60
C LEU A 149 12.16 -1.76 1.64
N VAL A 150 13.20 -2.56 1.90
CA VAL A 150 13.04 -4.02 2.08
C VAL A 150 12.18 -4.35 3.31
N VAL A 151 12.41 -3.67 4.44
CA VAL A 151 11.59 -3.84 5.64
C VAL A 151 10.15 -3.42 5.39
N MET A 152 9.93 -2.31 4.69
CA MET A 152 8.59 -1.87 4.28
C MET A 152 7.92 -2.90 3.38
N ALA A 153 8.62 -3.45 2.39
CA ALA A 153 8.09 -4.50 1.51
C ALA A 153 7.61 -5.72 2.30
N ALA A 154 8.42 -6.19 3.25
CA ALA A 154 8.06 -7.32 4.11
C ALA A 154 6.90 -6.97 5.05
N GLY A 155 6.90 -5.77 5.64
CA GLY A 155 5.86 -5.30 6.54
C GLY A 155 4.50 -5.23 5.87
N VAL A 156 4.41 -4.57 4.71
CA VAL A 156 3.13 -4.47 3.98
C VAL A 156 2.69 -5.81 3.41
N LEU A 157 3.62 -6.70 3.03
CA LEU A 157 3.26 -8.07 2.61
C LEU A 157 2.60 -8.86 3.75
N VAL A 158 3.13 -8.77 4.96
CA VAL A 158 2.54 -9.40 6.15
C VAL A 158 1.20 -8.78 6.50
N SER A 159 1.09 -7.45 6.42
CA SER A 159 -0.17 -6.71 6.61
C SER A 159 -1.24 -7.18 5.62
N GLY A 160 -0.94 -7.18 4.32
CA GLY A 160 -1.92 -7.58 3.31
C GLY A 160 -2.31 -9.06 3.41
N ALA A 161 -1.37 -9.94 3.75
CA ALA A 161 -1.69 -11.35 4.01
C ALA A 161 -2.63 -11.51 5.21
N ARG A 162 -2.43 -10.71 6.26
CA ARG A 162 -3.31 -10.66 7.44
C ARG A 162 -4.70 -10.14 7.09
N ASP A 163 -4.80 -9.07 6.32
CA ASP A 163 -6.09 -8.50 5.92
C ASP A 163 -6.88 -9.46 5.05
N LEU A 164 -6.20 -10.11 4.10
CA LEU A 164 -6.82 -11.16 3.29
C LEU A 164 -7.31 -12.32 4.18
N TYR A 165 -6.49 -12.77 5.13
CA TYR A 165 -6.86 -13.81 6.08
C TYR A 165 -8.10 -13.42 6.90
N ALA A 166 -8.11 -12.21 7.48
CA ALA A 166 -9.24 -11.68 8.24
C ALA A 166 -10.51 -11.56 7.38
N ALA A 167 -10.38 -11.13 6.12
CA ALA A 167 -11.48 -11.01 5.17
C ALA A 167 -12.11 -12.36 4.79
N THR A 168 -11.34 -13.47 4.82
CA THR A 168 -11.87 -14.82 4.57
C THR A 168 -12.64 -15.42 5.75
N ARG A 169 -12.63 -14.75 6.91
CA ARG A 169 -13.33 -15.17 8.15
C ARG A 169 -12.86 -16.51 8.71
N TRP A 170 -11.59 -16.86 8.48
CA TRP A 170 -10.99 -18.01 9.14
C TRP A 170 -10.83 -17.77 10.66
N PRO A 171 -10.80 -18.85 11.47
CA PRO A 171 -10.63 -18.73 12.91
C PRO A 171 -9.44 -17.84 13.27
N SER A 172 -9.59 -17.02 14.31
CA SER A 172 -8.56 -16.11 14.82
C SER A 172 -8.13 -14.98 13.89
N GLY A 173 -8.82 -14.73 12.77
CA GLY A 173 -8.50 -13.61 11.87
C GLY A 173 -8.58 -12.22 12.52
N GLY A 174 -9.35 -12.09 13.60
CA GLY A 174 -9.43 -10.84 14.38
C GLY A 174 -8.32 -10.65 15.40
N TRP A 175 -7.50 -11.67 15.71
CA TRP A 175 -6.46 -11.58 16.75
C TRP A 175 -5.46 -10.45 16.45
N PRO A 176 -4.96 -9.68 17.43
CA PRO A 176 -5.18 -9.80 18.88
C PRO A 176 -6.45 -9.12 19.38
N TRP A 177 -7.26 -8.56 18.46
CA TRP A 177 -8.43 -7.80 18.82
C TRP A 177 -9.62 -8.72 19.08
N THR A 178 -10.28 -8.48 20.21
CA THR A 178 -11.61 -9.00 20.47
C THR A 178 -12.59 -7.85 20.29
N THR A 179 -13.47 -7.95 19.30
CA THR A 179 -14.76 -7.26 19.38
C THR A 179 -15.54 -8.04 20.42
N GLY A 180 -15.72 -7.47 21.61
CA GLY A 180 -16.63 -8.07 22.60
C GLY A 180 -17.96 -8.35 21.89
N ARG A 181 -18.58 -9.51 22.16
CA ARG A 181 -20.00 -9.70 21.83
C ARG A 181 -20.70 -8.47 22.39
N ALA A 182 -21.16 -7.58 21.52
CA ALA A 182 -22.17 -6.63 21.94
C ALA A 182 -23.35 -7.47 22.42
N MET A 183 -23.74 -7.23 23.66
CA MET A 183 -24.97 -7.74 24.28
C MET A 183 -26.18 -7.46 23.40
#